data_AF-A0A524QBQ6-F1
#
_entry.id   AF-A0A524QBQ6-F1
#
_cell.length_a   1.000
_cell.length_b   1.000
_cell.length_c   1.000
_cell.angle_alpha   90.00
_cell.angle_beta   90.00
_cell.angle_gamma   90.00
#
_symmetry.space_group_name_H-M   'P 1'
#
loop_
_entity.id
_entity.type
_entity.pdbx_description
1 polymer ?
#
loop_
_entity_poly.entity_id
_entity_poly.type
_entity_poly.pdbx_seq_one_letter_code
_entity_poly.pdbx_strand_id
1 'polypeptide(L)'
;MKSIKTLSLIILLASLFTMPLMSQEVKRLTLDDVVSLAAEQSPNALMAKHRFRASYWQYRTFVAEYRPALTLAGNLPDYSTAYSRVWNSVAQQWEYASTNVLQTSGNLQLAQNIGLTGGSISLFSDLTYEKNFETGGERYITAPLNVRLTQPLFRYNELRWQKKIEPLKYEEARKAYLRDIENVHMMA
;
A
#
# COMPACT_ATOMS: atom_id res chain seq x y z
N MET A 1 -57.56 24.28 -12.62
CA MET A 1 -56.26 24.03 -11.93
C MET A 1 -55.05 23.91 -12.86
N LYS A 2 -55.18 23.57 -14.16
CA LYS A 2 -54.04 23.48 -15.09
C LYS A 2 -53.46 24.85 -15.53
N SER A 3 -54.30 25.86 -15.72
CA SER A 3 -53.89 27.23 -16.13
C SER A 3 -53.12 28.01 -15.06
N ILE A 4 -53.35 27.72 -13.78
CA ILE A 4 -52.63 28.35 -12.66
C ILE A 4 -51.19 27.80 -12.56
N LYS A 5 -51.00 26.52 -12.88
CA LYS A 5 -49.66 25.90 -12.91
C LYS A 5 -48.80 26.42 -14.07
N THR A 6 -49.41 26.66 -15.23
CA THR A 6 -48.69 27.25 -16.38
C THR A 6 -48.33 28.72 -16.13
N LEU A 7 -49.21 29.49 -15.46
CA LEU A 7 -48.91 30.87 -15.09
C LEU A 7 -47.78 30.95 -14.05
N SER A 8 -47.79 30.06 -13.06
CA SER A 8 -46.71 29.94 -12.07
C SER A 8 -45.36 29.56 -12.71
N LEU A 9 -45.37 28.68 -13.72
CA LEU A 9 -44.16 28.29 -14.45
C LEU A 9 -43.58 29.46 -15.27
N ILE A 10 -44.45 30.27 -15.89
CA ILE A 10 -44.04 31.46 -16.64
C ILE A 10 -43.45 32.52 -15.70
N ILE A 11 -44.04 32.71 -14.52
CA ILE A 11 -43.52 33.64 -13.49
C ILE A 11 -42.16 33.18 -12.95
N LEU A 12 -41.98 31.88 -12.74
CA LEU A 12 -40.69 31.31 -12.32
C LEU A 12 -39.61 31.49 -13.42
N LEU A 13 -39.98 31.28 -14.69
CA LEU A 13 -39.06 31.45 -15.81
C LEU A 13 -38.71 32.94 -16.02
N ALA A 14 -39.66 33.84 -15.78
CA ALA A 14 -39.42 35.28 -15.83
C ALA A 14 -38.53 35.77 -14.68
N SER A 15 -38.61 35.18 -13.48
CA SER A 15 -37.72 35.55 -12.35
C SER A 15 -36.27 35.08 -12.53
N LEU A 16 -36.04 34.02 -13.32
CA LEU A 16 -34.69 33.60 -13.73
C LEU A 16 -34.03 34.60 -14.70
N PHE A 17 -34.81 35.37 -15.47
CA PHE A 17 -34.30 36.36 -16.43
C PHE A 17 -33.99 37.73 -15.81
N THR A 18 -34.45 38.00 -14.59
CA THR A 18 -34.21 39.30 -13.91
C THR A 18 -32.97 39.28 -12.99
N MET A 19 -32.22 38.19 -12.95
CA MET A 19 -30.95 38.17 -12.22
C MET A 19 -29.94 39.10 -12.91
N PRO A 20 -29.32 40.05 -12.20
CA PRO A 20 -28.30 40.90 -12.77
C PRO A 20 -27.12 40.03 -13.21
N LEU A 21 -26.80 40.06 -14.51
CA LEU A 21 -25.56 39.49 -15.00
C LEU A 21 -24.40 40.28 -14.38
N MET A 22 -23.76 39.72 -13.36
CA MET A 22 -22.51 40.27 -12.87
C MET A 22 -21.47 40.10 -13.98
N SER A 23 -21.00 41.21 -14.53
CA SER A 23 -19.88 41.22 -15.48
C SER A 23 -18.71 40.46 -14.88
N GLN A 24 -18.03 39.64 -15.70
CA GLN A 24 -16.79 39.00 -15.31
C GLN A 24 -15.79 40.08 -14.89
N GLU A 25 -15.23 39.91 -13.70
CA GLU A 25 -14.24 40.83 -13.15
C GLU A 25 -12.99 40.76 -14.04
N VAL A 26 -12.61 41.88 -14.65
CA VAL A 26 -11.42 41.95 -15.51
C VAL A 26 -10.19 41.85 -14.61
N LYS A 27 -9.68 40.64 -14.44
CA LYS A 27 -8.46 40.38 -13.69
C LYS A 27 -7.26 40.98 -14.44
N ARG A 28 -6.71 42.07 -13.92
CA ARG A 28 -5.44 42.63 -14.37
C ARG A 28 -4.33 41.87 -13.67
N LEU A 29 -3.69 40.96 -14.39
CA LEU A 29 -2.57 40.18 -13.89
C LEU A 29 -1.26 40.81 -14.39
N THR A 30 -0.26 40.89 -13.51
CA THR A 30 1.11 41.17 -13.93
C THR A 30 1.76 39.90 -14.49
N LEU A 31 2.89 40.03 -15.18
CA LEU A 31 3.63 38.86 -15.69
C LEU A 31 3.97 37.89 -14.55
N ASP A 32 4.40 38.40 -13.40
CA ASP A 32 4.72 37.59 -12.22
C ASP A 32 3.48 36.85 -11.68
N ASP A 33 2.30 37.48 -11.74
CA ASP A 33 1.03 36.84 -11.37
C ASP A 33 0.67 35.72 -12.36
N VAL A 34 0.91 35.90 -13.65
CA VAL A 34 0.64 34.87 -14.67
C VAL A 34 1.60 33.70 -14.52
N VAL A 35 2.90 33.95 -14.31
CA VAL A 35 3.92 32.91 -14.11
C VAL A 35 3.65 32.09 -12.85
N SER A 36 3.32 32.75 -11.74
CA SER A 36 2.97 32.06 -10.49
C SER A 36 1.66 31.26 -10.62
N LEU A 37 0.62 31.84 -11.23
CA LEU A 37 -0.63 31.15 -11.49
C LEU A 37 -0.42 29.93 -12.40
N ALA A 38 0.40 30.06 -13.45
CA ALA A 38 0.75 28.96 -14.34
C ALA A 38 1.53 27.88 -13.60
N ALA A 39 2.50 28.23 -12.76
CA ALA A 39 3.25 27.25 -11.95
C ALA A 39 2.36 26.46 -10.98
N GLU A 40 1.27 27.07 -10.49
CA GLU A 40 0.35 26.42 -9.55
C GLU A 40 -0.76 25.61 -10.24
N GLN A 41 -1.34 26.14 -11.31
CA GLN A 41 -2.58 25.65 -11.91
C GLN A 41 -2.38 24.98 -13.27
N SER A 42 -1.23 25.16 -13.93
CA SER A 42 -0.98 24.55 -15.23
C SER A 42 -1.05 23.02 -15.15
N PRO A 43 -1.71 22.36 -16.11
CA PRO A 43 -1.67 20.90 -16.23
C PRO A 43 -0.25 20.33 -16.28
N ASN A 44 0.67 21.03 -16.95
CA ASN A 44 2.07 20.61 -17.06
C ASN A 44 2.80 20.70 -15.72
N ALA A 45 2.56 21.76 -14.95
CA ALA A 45 3.15 21.93 -13.62
C ALA A 45 2.61 20.89 -12.63
N LEU A 46 1.30 20.64 -12.65
CA LEU A 46 0.67 19.57 -11.86
C LEU A 46 1.25 18.20 -12.21
N MET A 47 1.40 17.91 -13.51
CA MET A 47 2.01 16.66 -13.97
C MET A 47 3.46 16.51 -13.46
N ALA A 48 4.29 17.55 -13.57
CA ALA A 48 5.66 17.54 -13.06
C ALA A 48 5.69 17.30 -11.53
N LYS A 49 4.82 17.97 -10.78
CA LYS A 49 4.68 17.80 -9.32
C LYS A 49 4.29 16.38 -8.94
N HIS A 50 3.33 15.79 -9.63
CA HIS A 50 2.91 14.42 -9.38
C HIS A 50 4.00 13.40 -9.72
N ARG A 51 4.72 13.59 -10.83
CA ARG A 51 5.89 12.76 -11.20
C ARG A 51 6.99 12.82 -10.14
N PHE A 52 7.31 14.01 -9.65
CA PHE A 52 8.29 14.17 -8.57
C PHE A 52 7.82 13.50 -7.28
N ARG A 53 6.55 13.67 -6.90
CA ARG A 53 5.97 13.01 -5.72
C ARG A 53 6.04 11.48 -5.83
N ALA A 54 5.75 10.91 -6.99
CA ALA A 54 5.89 9.47 -7.22
C ALA A 54 7.34 9.00 -7.00
N SER A 55 8.31 9.74 -7.56
CA SER A 55 9.74 9.45 -7.40
C SER A 55 10.20 9.57 -5.94
N TYR A 56 9.68 10.56 -5.21
CA TYR A 56 9.93 10.72 -3.77
C TYR A 56 9.41 9.51 -2.97
N TRP A 57 8.19 9.06 -3.23
CA TRP A 57 7.64 7.89 -2.55
C TRP A 57 8.40 6.61 -2.91
N GLN A 58 8.87 6.48 -4.14
CA GLN A 58 9.74 5.36 -4.53
C GLN A 58 11.03 5.34 -3.71
N TYR A 59 11.71 6.47 -3.58
CA TYR A 59 12.91 6.58 -2.73
C TYR A 59 12.60 6.26 -1.26
N ARG A 60 11.45 6.72 -0.74
CA ARG A 60 11.01 6.41 0.62
C ARG A 60 10.74 4.91 0.83
N THR A 61 10.15 4.23 -0.15
CA THR A 61 9.94 2.78 -0.13
C THR A 61 11.28 2.05 -0.11
N PHE A 62 12.23 2.44 -0.97
CA PHE A 62 13.59 1.92 -0.92
C PHE A 62 14.21 2.07 0.48
N VAL A 63 14.13 3.25 1.12
CA VAL A 63 14.66 3.41 2.49
C VAL A 63 13.97 2.49 3.50
N ALA A 64 12.69 2.18 3.32
CA ALA A 64 11.96 1.26 4.18
C ALA A 64 12.40 -0.20 3.99
N GLU A 65 12.77 -0.62 2.78
CA GLU A 65 13.23 -1.99 2.47
C GLU A 65 14.54 -2.39 3.19
N TYR A 66 15.35 -1.42 3.62
CA TYR A 66 16.59 -1.66 4.37
C TYR A 66 16.38 -1.64 5.89
N ARG A 67 15.16 -1.34 6.34
CA ARG A 67 14.81 -1.32 7.75
C ARG A 67 14.24 -2.68 8.17
N PRO A 68 14.39 -3.05 9.45
CA PRO A 68 13.70 -4.23 9.96
C PRO A 68 12.18 -4.02 9.87
N ALA A 69 11.49 -5.01 9.32
CA ALA A 69 10.03 -5.04 9.21
C ALA A 69 9.47 -6.11 10.16
N LEU A 70 8.50 -5.71 10.99
CA LEU A 70 7.77 -6.61 11.88
C LEU A 70 6.37 -6.86 11.29
N THR A 71 6.06 -8.11 11.00
CA THR A 71 4.79 -8.54 10.43
C THR A 71 4.14 -9.55 11.37
N LEU A 72 2.87 -9.32 11.71
CA LEU A 72 2.02 -10.30 12.39
C LEU A 72 1.04 -10.85 11.37
N ALA A 73 1.12 -12.14 11.09
CA ALA A 73 0.17 -12.88 10.28
C ALA A 73 -0.53 -13.92 11.15
N GLY A 74 -1.74 -14.31 10.80
CA GLY A 74 -2.44 -15.33 11.55
C GLY A 74 -3.76 -15.70 10.89
N ASN A 75 -4.22 -16.89 11.22
CA ASN A 75 -5.52 -17.37 10.80
C ASN A 75 -6.49 -17.23 11.97
N LEU A 76 -7.68 -16.73 11.67
CA LEU A 76 -8.82 -16.77 12.57
C LEU A 76 -9.20 -18.23 12.87
N PRO A 77 -10.03 -18.49 13.90
CA PRO A 77 -10.43 -19.85 14.25
C PRO A 77 -11.05 -20.56 13.04
N ASP A 78 -10.36 -21.59 12.56
CA ASP A 78 -10.77 -22.45 11.46
C ASP A 78 -11.34 -23.75 12.03
N TYR A 79 -12.59 -24.03 11.71
CA TYR A 79 -13.31 -25.21 12.20
C TYR A 79 -13.39 -26.24 11.07
N SER A 80 -12.77 -27.39 11.29
CA SER A 80 -12.73 -28.47 10.31
C SER A 80 -13.29 -29.76 10.89
N THR A 81 -14.22 -30.37 10.14
CA THR A 81 -14.71 -31.72 10.37
C THR A 81 -14.30 -32.59 9.19
N ALA A 82 -13.41 -33.54 9.43
CA ALA A 82 -12.92 -34.46 8.40
C ALA A 82 -12.71 -35.85 8.98
N TYR A 83 -12.79 -36.88 8.14
CA TYR A 83 -12.23 -38.19 8.46
C TYR A 83 -10.80 -38.23 7.94
N SER A 84 -9.84 -38.14 8.84
CA SER A 84 -8.43 -38.24 8.46
C SER A 84 -7.95 -39.68 8.63
N ARG A 85 -7.23 -40.19 7.64
CA ARG A 85 -6.55 -41.49 7.73
C ARG A 85 -5.25 -41.27 8.49
N VAL A 86 -5.22 -41.72 9.75
CA VAL A 86 -4.07 -41.55 10.64
C VAL A 86 -3.37 -42.89 10.80
N TRP A 87 -2.04 -42.89 10.78
CA TRP A 87 -1.25 -44.09 11.07
C TRP A 87 -1.21 -44.31 12.58
N ASN A 88 -1.77 -45.43 13.05
CA ASN A 88 -1.64 -45.83 14.44
C ASN A 88 -0.35 -46.63 14.61
N SER A 89 0.67 -46.02 15.24
CA SER A 89 1.98 -46.65 15.42
C SER A 89 1.97 -47.85 16.37
N VAL A 90 0.97 -47.95 17.25
CA VAL A 90 0.82 -49.06 18.21
C VAL A 90 0.17 -50.27 17.54
N ALA A 91 -0.89 -50.07 16.75
CA ALA A 91 -1.61 -51.13 16.06
C ALA A 91 -1.01 -51.49 14.68
N GLN A 92 0.03 -50.77 14.23
CA GLN A 92 0.67 -50.89 12.90
C GLN A 92 -0.33 -50.94 11.74
N GLN A 93 -1.42 -50.19 11.85
CA GLN A 93 -2.48 -50.13 10.85
C GLN A 93 -2.95 -48.71 10.62
N TRP A 94 -3.61 -48.50 9.48
CA TRP A 94 -4.25 -47.24 9.16
C TRP A 94 -5.66 -47.22 9.73
N GLU A 95 -5.95 -46.21 10.54
CA GLU A 95 -7.27 -46.02 11.13
C GLU A 95 -7.86 -44.70 10.64
N TYR A 96 -9.18 -44.69 10.43
CA TYR A 96 -9.90 -43.47 10.09
C TYR A 96 -10.40 -42.84 11.39
N ALA A 97 -9.80 -41.72 11.77
CA ALA A 97 -10.22 -40.94 12.93
C ALA A 97 -11.12 -39.78 12.46
N SER A 98 -12.32 -39.68 13.05
CA SER A 98 -13.08 -38.43 12.97
C SER A 98 -12.24 -37.35 13.64
N THR A 99 -11.92 -36.31 12.89
CA THR A 99 -11.26 -35.11 13.39
C THR A 99 -12.26 -33.99 13.35
N ASN A 100 -12.72 -33.58 14.54
CA ASN A 100 -13.47 -32.36 14.76
C ASN A 100 -12.55 -31.39 15.51
N VAL A 101 -11.94 -30.46 14.78
CA VAL A 101 -10.85 -29.61 15.31
C VAL A 101 -11.12 -28.14 14.99
N LEU A 102 -10.92 -27.29 16.00
CA LEU A 102 -10.79 -25.85 15.85
C LEU A 102 -9.32 -25.48 15.93
N GLN A 103 -8.80 -24.80 14.92
CA GLN A 103 -7.41 -24.36 14.87
C GLN A 103 -7.32 -22.85 14.69
N THR A 104 -6.50 -22.21 15.51
CA THR A 104 -6.14 -20.79 15.38
C THR A 104 -4.63 -20.70 15.33
N SER A 105 -4.07 -19.89 14.44
CA SER A 105 -2.61 -19.75 14.35
C SER A 105 -2.19 -18.29 14.23
N GLY A 106 -1.02 -17.98 14.77
CA GLY A 106 -0.36 -16.69 14.70
C GLY A 106 1.13 -16.86 14.46
N ASN A 107 1.67 -16.05 13.56
CA ASN A 107 3.07 -15.97 13.19
C ASN A 107 3.51 -14.51 13.33
N LEU A 108 4.51 -14.27 14.18
CA LEU A 108 5.17 -12.98 14.29
C LEU A 108 6.54 -13.07 13.64
N GLN A 109 6.79 -12.27 12.62
CA GLN A 109 8.03 -12.28 11.84
C GLN A 109 8.73 -10.92 11.86
N LEU A 110 10.00 -10.88 12.27
CA LEU A 110 10.90 -9.74 12.15
C LEU A 110 11.93 -10.03 11.06
N ALA A 111 11.90 -9.30 9.94
CA ALA A 111 12.81 -9.51 8.81
C ALA A 111 13.68 -8.28 8.54
N GLN A 112 14.96 -8.48 8.24
CA GLN A 112 15.90 -7.42 7.88
C GLN A 112 16.81 -7.84 6.71
N ASN A 113 16.90 -6.97 5.70
CA ASN A 113 17.78 -7.15 4.57
C ASN A 113 19.23 -6.73 4.89
N ILE A 114 20.20 -7.49 4.39
CA ILE A 114 21.64 -7.27 4.60
C ILE A 114 22.24 -6.75 3.29
N GLY A 115 22.39 -5.42 3.18
CA GLY A 115 22.87 -4.79 1.95
C GLY A 115 24.28 -5.21 1.50
N LEU A 116 25.14 -5.65 2.41
CA LEU A 116 26.51 -6.06 2.08
C LEU A 116 26.57 -7.40 1.34
N THR A 117 25.76 -8.38 1.76
CA THR A 117 25.76 -9.74 1.19
C THR A 117 24.62 -9.97 0.20
N GLY A 118 23.63 -9.08 0.15
CA GLY A 118 22.41 -9.30 -0.63
C GLY A 118 21.47 -10.34 0.01
N GLY A 119 21.79 -10.79 1.23
CA GLY A 119 20.98 -11.74 1.99
C GLY A 119 19.96 -11.06 2.89
N SER A 120 19.20 -11.86 3.63
CA SER A 120 18.26 -11.41 4.64
C SER A 120 18.33 -12.28 5.89
N ILE A 121 18.11 -11.68 7.05
CA ILE A 121 17.96 -12.35 8.33
C ILE A 121 16.53 -12.14 8.82
N SER A 122 15.89 -13.22 9.26
CA SER A 122 14.53 -13.20 9.76
C SER A 122 14.44 -13.96 11.08
N LEU A 123 13.71 -13.41 12.04
CA LEU A 123 13.29 -14.08 13.26
C LEU A 123 11.79 -14.29 13.21
N PHE A 124 11.31 -15.49 13.58
CA PHE A 124 9.89 -15.80 13.59
C PHE A 124 9.50 -16.57 14.85
N SER A 125 8.31 -16.24 15.35
CA SER A 125 7.67 -16.89 16.49
C SER A 125 6.30 -17.39 16.04
N ASP A 126 6.06 -18.67 16.23
CA ASP A 126 4.82 -19.34 15.84
C ASP A 126 4.04 -19.77 17.07
N LEU A 127 2.72 -19.57 17.02
CA LEU A 127 1.77 -20.05 18.01
C LEU A 127 0.55 -20.62 17.28
N THR A 128 0.22 -21.87 17.57
CA THR A 128 -0.99 -22.53 17.10
C THR A 128 -1.76 -23.06 18.29
N TYR A 129 -3.01 -22.63 18.41
CA TYR A 129 -3.98 -23.21 19.32
C TYR A 129 -4.82 -24.23 18.54
N GLU A 130 -4.93 -25.43 19.09
CA GLU A 130 -5.74 -26.50 18.54
C GLU A 130 -6.67 -27.03 19.64
N LYS A 131 -7.97 -27.08 19.35
CA LYS A 131 -8.97 -27.70 20.20
C LYS A 131 -9.65 -28.83 19.45
N ASN A 132 -9.53 -30.04 19.96
CA ASN A 132 -10.19 -31.20 19.42
C ASN A 132 -11.50 -31.46 20.19
N PHE A 133 -12.64 -31.36 19.51
CA PHE A 133 -13.96 -31.51 20.12
C PHE A 133 -14.36 -32.97 20.34
N GLU A 134 -13.82 -33.94 19.58
CA GLU A 134 -14.10 -35.37 19.79
C GLU A 134 -13.49 -35.88 21.10
N THR A 135 -12.26 -35.48 21.38
CA THR A 135 -11.49 -35.91 22.56
C THR A 135 -11.55 -34.92 23.72
N GLY A 136 -12.06 -33.71 23.49
CA GLY A 136 -12.05 -32.60 24.44
C GLY A 136 -10.66 -32.02 24.74
N GLY A 137 -9.63 -32.43 23.99
CA GLY A 137 -8.25 -32.03 24.22
C GLY A 137 -7.94 -30.64 23.67
N GLU A 138 -7.22 -29.83 24.45
CA GLU A 138 -6.71 -28.52 24.05
C GLU A 138 -5.19 -28.55 24.00
N ARG A 139 -4.61 -27.97 22.94
CA ARG A 139 -3.17 -27.94 22.70
C ARG A 139 -2.72 -26.55 22.29
N TYR A 140 -1.58 -26.15 22.84
CA TYR A 140 -0.84 -24.96 22.43
C TYR A 140 0.49 -25.42 21.86
N ILE A 141 0.65 -25.28 20.55
CA ILE A 141 1.86 -25.62 19.82
C ILE A 141 2.59 -24.30 19.58
N THR A 142 3.79 -24.15 20.14
CA THR A 142 4.57 -22.92 19.98
C THR A 142 6.00 -23.22 19.55
N ALA A 143 6.52 -22.40 18.65
CA ALA A 143 7.93 -22.31 18.35
C ALA A 143 8.35 -20.86 18.65
N PRO A 144 8.83 -20.58 19.88
CA PRO A 144 8.94 -19.21 20.39
C PRO A 144 10.01 -18.38 19.69
N LEU A 145 11.05 -19.04 19.16
CA LEU A 145 12.12 -18.37 18.45
C LEU A 145 12.71 -19.27 17.38
N ASN A 146 12.61 -18.82 16.15
CA ASN A 146 13.30 -19.42 15.02
C ASN A 146 14.07 -18.33 14.28
N VAL A 147 15.28 -18.65 13.84
CA VAL A 147 16.14 -17.73 13.08
C VAL A 147 16.40 -18.33 11.71
N ARG A 148 16.20 -17.54 10.65
CA ARG A 148 16.47 -17.90 9.27
C ARG A 148 17.42 -16.88 8.65
N LEU A 149 18.54 -17.36 8.15
CA LEU A 149 19.48 -16.57 7.36
C LEU A 149 19.40 -17.07 5.91
N THR A 150 19.02 -16.20 4.98
CA THR A 150 19.00 -16.49 3.55
C THR A 150 20.11 -15.70 2.89
N GLN A 151 21.16 -16.36 2.43
CA GLN A 151 22.27 -15.69 1.75
C GLN A 151 22.43 -16.23 0.33
N PRO A 152 22.29 -15.39 -0.70
CA PRO A 152 22.61 -15.79 -2.07
C PRO A 152 24.14 -15.85 -2.24
N LEU A 153 24.70 -17.05 -2.36
CA LEU A 153 26.11 -17.25 -2.64
C LEU A 153 26.39 -17.09 -4.14
N PHE A 154 27.47 -16.39 -4.49
CA PHE A 154 27.94 -16.19 -5.88
C PHE A 154 26.90 -15.58 -6.85
N ARG A 155 25.87 -14.90 -6.34
CA ARG A 155 24.88 -14.18 -7.16
C ARG A 155 25.12 -12.67 -7.12
N TYR A 156 24.51 -11.99 -8.07
CA TYR A 156 24.46 -10.53 -8.12
C TYR A 156 23.81 -9.95 -6.86
N ASN A 157 24.46 -8.97 -6.22
CA ASN A 157 23.94 -8.30 -5.02
C ASN A 157 23.11 -7.07 -5.43
N GLU A 158 21.82 -7.27 -5.64
CA GLU A 158 20.86 -6.22 -6.00
C GLU A 158 20.83 -5.09 -4.97
N LEU A 159 20.81 -5.42 -3.68
CA LEU A 159 20.73 -4.44 -2.59
C LEU A 159 21.92 -3.47 -2.59
N ARG A 160 23.13 -3.97 -2.84
CA ARG A 160 24.31 -3.10 -2.91
C ARG A 160 24.20 -2.06 -4.02
N TRP A 161 23.63 -2.45 -5.16
CA TRP A 161 23.49 -1.55 -6.31
C TRP A 161 22.30 -0.61 -6.16
N GLN A 162 21.16 -1.08 -5.67
CA GLN A 162 20.03 -0.23 -5.32
C GLN A 162 20.44 0.89 -4.36
N LYS A 163 21.28 0.58 -3.35
CA LYS A 163 21.82 1.59 -2.42
C LYS A 163 22.60 2.71 -3.09
N LYS A 164 23.21 2.45 -4.25
CA LYS A 164 23.92 3.47 -5.05
C LYS A 164 23.00 4.18 -6.04
N ILE A 165 22.06 3.44 -6.64
CA ILE A 165 21.23 3.93 -7.74
C ILE A 165 20.07 4.81 -7.24
N GLU A 166 19.36 4.38 -6.20
CA GLU A 166 18.12 5.05 -5.80
C GLU A 166 18.31 6.51 -5.36
N PRO A 167 19.37 6.89 -4.61
CA PRO A 167 19.64 8.29 -4.30
C PRO A 167 19.90 9.14 -5.55
N LEU A 168 20.67 8.60 -6.51
CA LEU A 168 20.97 9.30 -7.77
C LEU A 168 19.70 9.50 -8.60
N LYS A 169 18.82 8.49 -8.64
CA LYS A 169 17.52 8.56 -9.31
C LYS A 169 16.62 9.62 -8.67
N TYR A 170 16.64 9.74 -7.35
CA TYR A 170 15.91 10.80 -6.64
C TYR A 170 16.44 12.20 -6.96
N GLU A 171 17.76 12.36 -7.01
CA GLU A 171 18.39 13.62 -7.44
C GLU A 171 18.06 13.98 -8.89
N GLU A 172 18.09 13.01 -9.79
CA GLU A 172 17.69 13.16 -11.18
C GLU A 172 16.23 13.63 -11.28
N ALA A 173 15.32 12.97 -10.56
CA ALA A 173 13.91 13.36 -10.53
C ALA A 173 13.70 14.78 -9.99
N ARG A 174 14.50 15.22 -9.01
CA ARG A 174 14.47 16.59 -8.49
C ARG A 174 14.90 17.60 -9.55
N LYS A 175 15.98 17.32 -10.28
CA LYS A 175 16.46 18.18 -11.37
C LYS A 175 15.46 18.24 -12.53
N ALA A 176 14.87 17.10 -12.89
CA ALA A 176 13.83 17.02 -13.90
C ALA A 176 12.60 17.86 -13.52
N TYR A 177 12.17 17.80 -12.26
CA TYR A 177 11.08 18.64 -11.75
C TYR A 177 11.38 20.15 -11.90
N LEU A 178 12.58 20.60 -11.51
CA LEU A 178 12.97 22.00 -11.65
C LEU A 178 12.93 22.45 -13.12
N ARG A 179 13.55 21.66 -14.01
CA ARG A 179 13.53 21.92 -15.46
C ARG A 179 12.11 21.98 -16.03
N ASP A 180 11.24 21.06 -15.61
CA ASP A 180 9.86 21.01 -16.11
C ASP A 180 9.05 22.23 -15.63
N ILE A 181 9.28 22.72 -14.42
CA ILE A 181 8.67 23.96 -13.90
C ILE A 181 9.25 25.20 -14.62
N GLU A 182 10.56 25.25 -14.87
CA GLU A 182 11.17 26.32 -15.67
C GLU A 182 10.58 26.39 -17.07
N ASN A 183 10.34 25.24 -17.72
CA ASN A 183 9.66 25.19 -19.01
C ASN A 183 8.22 25.73 -18.94
N VAL A 184 7.49 25.49 -17.84
CA VAL A 184 6.17 26.09 -17.64
C VAL A 184 6.28 27.60 -17.50
N HIS A 185 7.27 28.12 -16.77
CA HIS A 185 7.51 29.56 -16.68
C HIS A 185 7.82 30.19 -18.03
N MET A 186 8.52 29.49 -18.94
CA MET A 186 8.78 29.99 -20.30
C MET A 186 7.54 29.95 -21.21
N MET A 187 6.53 29.14 -20.90
CA MET A 187 5.29 29.00 -21.68
C MET A 187 4.15 29.89 -21.17
N ALA A 188 4.29 30.46 -19.97
CA ALA A 188 3.33 31.34 -19.32
C ALA A 188 3.37 32.75 -19.91
#